data_AF-A0A7J2X3A8-F1
#
_entry.id   AF-A0A7J2X3A8-F1
#
_cell.length_a   1.000
_cell.length_b   1.000
_cell.length_c   1.000
_cell.angle_alpha   90.00
_cell.angle_beta   90.00
_cell.angle_gamma   90.00
#
_symmetry.space_group_name_H-M   'P 1'
#
loop_
_entity.id
_entity.type
_entity.pdbx_description
1 polymer ?
#
loop_
_entity_poly.entity_id
_entity_poly.type
_entity_poly.pdbx_seq_one_letter_code
_entity_poly.pdbx_strand_id
1 'polypeptide(L)'
;MNRIYKVLIISLLIWATVSTTLFSYYYIQYTNLQIQLNVVENRIIRYKKALDAINETLHTLNSSYIVLLSNYEDLLTRFHNILNKSVAILVIDYGKGHREIYKIEFISGVNDTAFEILKSVVGDIKYKYYEAYDDVFIECINGVCNHQVSENSGYYWMLYINFELSPYGAMHTIIHDGDIVIWNYTLVSW
;
A
#
# COMPACT_ATOMS: atom_id res chain seq x y z
N MET A 1 -7.87 -45.91 99.24
CA MET A 1 -8.19 -45.59 97.83
C MET A 1 -8.23 -46.88 97.01
N ASN A 2 -9.37 -47.21 96.40
CA ASN A 2 -9.60 -48.51 95.76
C ASN A 2 -8.66 -48.72 94.55
N ARG A 3 -8.08 -49.92 94.38
CA ARG A 3 -7.12 -50.26 93.30
C ARG A 3 -7.67 -49.92 91.90
N ILE A 4 -8.98 -50.07 91.72
CA ILE A 4 -9.73 -49.77 90.50
C ILE A 4 -9.61 -48.29 90.09
N TYR A 5 -9.70 -47.35 91.04
CA TYR A 5 -9.58 -45.92 90.73
C TYR A 5 -8.18 -45.55 90.23
N LYS A 6 -7.13 -46.19 90.77
CA LYS A 6 -5.76 -45.95 90.27
C LYS A 6 -5.59 -46.37 88.82
N VAL A 7 -6.14 -47.54 88.46
CA VAL A 7 -6.06 -48.03 87.07
C VAL A 7 -6.85 -47.11 86.13
N LEU A 8 -8.05 -46.68 86.51
CA LEU A 8 -8.86 -45.75 85.71
C LEU A 8 -8.14 -44.40 85.48
N ILE A 9 -7.53 -43.84 86.52
CA ILE A 9 -6.77 -42.59 86.43
C ILE A 9 -5.58 -42.76 85.46
N ILE A 10 -4.85 -43.87 85.56
CA ILE A 10 -3.71 -44.16 84.67
C ILE A 10 -4.18 -44.30 83.21
N SER A 11 -5.26 -45.05 82.96
CA SER A 11 -5.82 -45.20 81.60
C SER A 11 -6.29 -43.86 81.02
N LEU A 12 -6.93 -43.00 81.82
CA LEU A 12 -7.34 -41.66 81.41
C LEU A 12 -6.14 -40.77 81.07
N LEU A 13 -5.06 -40.85 81.85
CA LEU A 13 -3.82 -40.13 81.59
C LEU A 13 -3.15 -40.57 80.28
N ILE A 14 -3.08 -41.88 80.04
CA ILE A 14 -2.58 -42.43 78.77
C ILE A 14 -3.44 -41.95 77.61
N TRP A 15 -4.77 -42.04 77.73
CA TRP A 15 -5.68 -41.56 76.70
C TRP A 15 -5.52 -40.06 76.41
N ALA A 16 -5.43 -39.24 77.46
CA ALA A 16 -5.23 -37.80 77.34
C ALA A 16 -3.92 -37.48 76.61
N THR A 17 -2.79 -38.10 77.00
CA THR A 17 -1.49 -37.86 76.35
C THR A 17 -1.48 -38.27 74.88
N VAL A 18 -2.05 -39.44 74.54
CA VAL A 18 -2.16 -39.91 73.15
C VAL A 18 -3.06 -38.97 72.34
N SER A 19 -4.22 -38.59 72.89
CA SER A 19 -5.16 -37.68 72.22
C SER A 19 -4.54 -36.30 71.98
N THR A 20 -3.86 -35.71 72.97
CA THR A 20 -3.19 -34.41 72.82
C THR A 20 -2.03 -34.46 71.82
N THR A 21 -1.27 -35.57 71.79
CA THR A 21 -0.17 -35.75 70.83
C THR A 21 -0.70 -35.86 69.41
N LEU A 22 -1.75 -36.67 69.19
CA LEU A 22 -2.42 -36.78 67.90
C LEU A 22 -3.04 -35.45 67.48
N PHE A 23 -3.72 -34.76 68.39
CA PHE A 23 -4.30 -33.45 68.10
C PHE A 23 -3.23 -32.43 67.69
N SER A 24 -2.11 -32.36 68.41
CA SER A 24 -0.98 -31.48 68.03
C SER A 24 -0.41 -31.85 66.67
N TYR A 25 -0.22 -33.15 66.40
CA TYR A 25 0.28 -33.61 65.11
C TYR A 25 -0.66 -33.21 63.95
N TYR A 26 -1.96 -33.48 64.08
CA TYR A 26 -2.93 -33.11 63.05
C TYR A 26 -3.08 -31.60 62.89
N TYR A 27 -2.99 -30.82 63.97
CA TYR A 27 -3.00 -29.37 63.91
C TYR A 27 -1.80 -28.81 63.14
N ILE A 28 -0.59 -29.33 63.40
CA ILE A 28 0.62 -28.94 62.66
C ILE A 28 0.50 -29.33 61.17
N GLN A 29 -0.01 -30.53 60.87
CA GLN A 29 -0.20 -30.95 59.48
C GLN A 29 -1.24 -30.08 58.75
N TYR A 30 -2.35 -29.76 59.41
CA TYR A 30 -3.38 -28.89 58.85
C TYR A 30 -2.85 -27.49 58.55
N THR A 31 -2.11 -26.89 59.49
CA THR A 31 -1.51 -25.55 59.30
C THR A 31 -0.47 -25.54 58.19
N ASN A 32 0.39 -26.56 58.10
CA ASN A 32 1.34 -26.71 57.00
C ASN A 32 0.63 -26.82 55.63
N LEU A 33 -0.47 -27.58 55.55
CA LEU A 33 -1.26 -27.72 54.33
C LEU A 33 -1.88 -26.38 53.91
N GLN A 34 -2.43 -25.62 54.87
CA GLN A 34 -2.98 -24.28 54.60
C GLN A 34 -1.91 -23.32 54.07
N ILE A 35 -0.69 -23.35 54.63
CA ILE A 35 0.43 -22.54 54.13
C ILE A 35 0.77 -22.94 52.68
N GLN A 36 0.85 -24.24 52.40
CA GLN A 36 1.14 -24.73 51.04
C GLN A 36 0.05 -24.32 50.04
N LEU A 37 -1.23 -24.42 50.42
CA LEU A 37 -2.36 -23.96 49.60
C LEU A 37 -2.23 -22.46 49.28
N ASN A 38 -2.00 -21.63 50.30
CA ASN A 38 -1.82 -20.19 50.10
C ASN A 38 -0.62 -19.87 49.18
N VAL A 39 0.48 -20.63 49.28
CA VAL A 39 1.64 -20.45 48.38
C VAL A 39 1.28 -20.80 46.94
N VAL A 40 0.53 -21.89 46.72
CA VAL A 40 0.08 -22.31 45.40
C VAL A 40 -0.91 -21.32 44.80
N GLU A 41 -1.90 -20.86 45.58
CA GLU A 41 -2.86 -19.84 45.15
C GLU A 41 -2.16 -18.54 44.72
N ASN A 42 -1.20 -18.07 45.50
CA ASN A 42 -0.39 -16.90 45.15
C ASN A 42 0.45 -17.09 43.89
N ARG A 43 0.90 -18.32 43.60
CA ARG A 43 1.57 -18.62 42.32
C ARG A 43 0.58 -18.58 41.16
N ILE A 44 -0.61 -19.16 41.33
CA ILE A 44 -1.67 -19.14 40.32
C ILE A 44 -2.06 -17.69 39.98
N ILE A 45 -2.25 -16.83 40.99
CA ILE A 45 -2.58 -15.41 40.78
C ILE A 45 -1.47 -14.70 40.00
N ARG A 46 -0.19 -14.96 40.34
CA ARG A 46 0.95 -14.38 39.61
C ARG A 46 1.01 -14.84 38.16
N TYR A 47 0.81 -16.13 37.90
CA TYR A 47 0.82 -16.66 36.53
C TYR A 47 -0.34 -16.13 35.70
N LYS A 48 -1.54 -15.98 36.27
CA LYS A 48 -2.67 -15.34 35.59
C LYS A 48 -2.33 -13.90 35.18
N LYS A 49 -1.81 -13.10 36.12
CA LYS A 49 -1.41 -11.72 35.82
C LYS A 49 -0.33 -11.63 34.74
N ALA A 50 0.64 -12.53 34.75
CA ALA A 50 1.68 -12.58 33.72
C ALA A 50 1.11 -12.98 32.36
N LEU A 51 0.18 -13.93 32.32
CA LEU A 51 -0.51 -14.35 31.10
C LEU A 51 -1.34 -13.21 30.50
N ASP A 52 -2.07 -12.47 31.34
CA ASP A 52 -2.87 -11.32 30.92
C ASP A 52 -1.99 -10.21 30.31
N ALA A 53 -0.86 -9.91 30.95
CA ALA A 53 0.11 -8.95 30.44
C ALA A 53 0.71 -9.38 29.08
N ILE A 54 1.04 -10.67 28.92
CA ILE A 54 1.51 -11.22 27.64
C ILE A 54 0.42 -11.06 26.58
N ASN A 55 -0.84 -11.37 26.90
CA ASN A 55 -1.93 -11.27 25.95
C ASN A 55 -2.16 -9.80 25.52
N GLU A 56 -2.07 -8.86 26.45
CA GLU A 56 -2.13 -7.42 26.13
C GLU A 56 -0.98 -7.01 25.19
N THR A 57 0.26 -7.44 25.45
CA THR A 57 1.40 -7.16 24.55
C THR A 57 1.24 -7.79 23.17
N LEU A 58 0.61 -8.97 23.07
CA LEU A 58 0.34 -9.62 21.80
C LEU A 58 -0.71 -8.83 21.00
N HIS A 59 -1.75 -8.33 21.67
CA HIS A 59 -2.74 -7.47 21.02
C HIS A 59 -2.15 -6.17 20.49
N THR A 60 -1.26 -5.51 21.26
CA THR A 60 -0.60 -4.28 20.80
C THR A 60 0.40 -4.52 19.68
N LEU A 61 1.11 -5.65 19.71
CA LEU A 61 2.00 -6.05 18.61
C LEU A 61 1.20 -6.32 17.34
N ASN A 62 0.07 -7.02 17.44
CA ASN A 62 -0.77 -7.35 16.30
C ASN A 62 -1.39 -6.09 15.67
N SER A 63 -1.87 -5.13 16.48
CA SER A 63 -2.38 -3.87 15.93
C SER A 63 -1.26 -3.06 15.25
N SER A 64 -0.06 -3.04 15.83
CA SER A 64 1.11 -2.38 15.23
C SER A 64 1.51 -3.02 13.91
N TYR A 65 1.45 -4.34 13.81
CA TYR A 65 1.72 -5.08 12.57
C TYR A 65 0.71 -4.74 11.46
N ILE A 66 -0.58 -4.67 11.78
CA ILE A 66 -1.62 -4.30 10.81
C ILE A 66 -1.37 -2.90 10.24
N VAL A 67 -1.02 -1.93 11.09
CA VAL A 67 -0.69 -0.56 10.66
C VAL A 67 0.57 -0.53 9.79
N LEU A 68 1.60 -1.29 10.17
CA LEU A 68 2.82 -1.39 9.38
C LEU A 68 2.53 -1.96 7.98
N LEU A 69 1.72 -3.02 7.92
CA LEU A 69 1.33 -3.65 6.67
C LEU A 69 0.54 -2.67 5.78
N SER A 70 -0.43 -1.93 6.33
CA SER A 70 -1.18 -0.94 5.55
C SER A 70 -0.29 0.17 4.99
N ASN A 71 0.70 0.62 5.78
CA ASN A 71 1.64 1.64 5.33
C ASN A 71 2.56 1.13 4.22
N TYR A 72 2.95 -0.15 4.26
CA TYR A 72 3.74 -0.77 3.21
C TYR A 72 2.97 -0.88 1.89
N GLU A 73 1.69 -1.28 1.94
CA GLU A 73 0.82 -1.35 0.76
C GLU A 73 0.58 0.04 0.14
N ASP A 74 0.37 1.08 0.96
CA ASP A 74 0.28 2.47 0.47
C ASP A 74 1.59 2.91 -0.21
N LEU A 75 2.73 2.62 0.42
CA LEU A 75 4.04 2.95 -0.14
C LEU A 75 4.27 2.25 -1.48
N LEU A 76 3.95 0.96 -1.59
CA LEU A 76 4.05 0.21 -2.84
C LEU A 76 3.17 0.81 -3.92
N THR A 77 1.93 1.18 -3.59
CA THR A 77 0.99 1.80 -4.53
C THR A 77 1.54 3.12 -5.04
N ARG A 78 2.04 3.97 -4.13
CA ARG A 78 2.68 5.25 -4.48
C ARG A 78 3.93 5.05 -5.34
N PHE A 79 4.75 4.05 -5.02
CA PHE A 79 5.97 3.74 -5.77
C PHE A 79 5.65 3.26 -7.19
N HIS A 80 4.66 2.38 -7.36
CA HIS A 80 4.20 1.95 -8.70
C HIS A 80 3.65 3.13 -9.50
N ASN A 81 2.87 4.01 -8.86
CA ASN A 81 2.36 5.22 -9.52
C ASN A 81 3.49 6.18 -9.94
N ILE A 82 4.61 6.23 -9.21
CA ILE A 82 5.77 7.06 -9.57
C ILE A 82 6.58 6.41 -10.70
N LEU A 83 6.89 5.11 -10.59
CA LEU A 83 7.68 4.41 -11.60
C LEU A 83 7.01 4.40 -12.96
N ASN A 84 5.68 4.30 -12.99
CA ASN A 84 4.94 4.25 -14.24
C ASN A 84 4.60 5.64 -14.79
N LYS A 85 4.92 6.72 -14.07
CA LYS A 85 4.64 8.08 -14.50
C LYS A 85 5.81 8.64 -15.27
N SER A 86 5.64 8.72 -16.58
CA SER A 86 6.56 9.33 -17.52
C SER A 86 6.19 10.79 -17.77
N VAL A 87 7.18 11.58 -18.16
CA VAL A 87 7.04 13.01 -18.46
C VAL A 87 7.55 13.26 -19.87
N ALA A 88 6.80 14.02 -20.65
CA ALA A 88 7.26 14.50 -21.95
C ALA A 88 6.93 15.98 -22.13
N ILE A 89 7.46 16.58 -23.19
CA ILE A 89 7.14 17.95 -23.59
C ILE A 89 6.33 17.88 -24.88
N LEU A 90 5.12 18.43 -24.86
CA LEU A 90 4.32 18.65 -26.06
C LEU A 90 4.51 20.08 -26.54
N VAL A 91 4.89 20.23 -27.81
CA VAL A 91 5.02 21.52 -28.49
C VAL A 91 4.02 21.57 -29.63
N ILE A 92 3.18 22.60 -29.64
CA ILE A 92 2.30 22.92 -30.77
C ILE A 92 2.89 24.16 -31.43
N ASP A 93 3.54 23.98 -32.57
CA ASP A 93 4.12 25.06 -33.37
C ASP A 93 3.16 25.41 -34.52
N TYR A 94 2.48 26.54 -34.39
CA TYR A 94 1.54 27.05 -35.41
C TYR A 94 2.27 27.71 -36.60
N GLY A 95 3.60 27.71 -36.58
CA GLY A 95 4.43 28.46 -37.51
C GLY A 95 4.51 29.94 -37.16
N LYS A 96 5.34 30.67 -37.91
CA LYS A 96 5.55 32.13 -37.76
C LYS A 96 5.92 32.59 -36.34
N GLY A 97 6.52 31.71 -35.53
CA GLY A 97 7.01 31.99 -34.19
C GLY A 97 5.96 31.84 -33.07
N HIS A 98 4.74 31.38 -33.37
CA HIS A 98 3.74 31.11 -32.33
C HIS A 98 3.81 29.65 -31.90
N ARG A 99 4.16 29.42 -30.63
CA ARG A 99 4.32 28.08 -30.04
C ARG A 99 3.63 28.01 -28.69
N GLU A 100 2.97 26.89 -28.45
CA GLU A 100 2.48 26.49 -27.14
C GLU A 100 3.27 25.29 -26.66
N ILE A 101 3.72 25.31 -25.41
CA ILE A 101 4.59 24.28 -24.83
C ILE A 101 3.95 23.79 -23.53
N TYR A 102 3.77 22.48 -23.44
CA TYR A 102 3.12 21.82 -22.31
C TYR A 102 4.03 20.74 -21.75
N LYS A 103 4.17 20.73 -20.42
CA LYS A 103 4.73 19.58 -19.72
C LYS A 103 3.59 18.58 -19.50
N ILE A 104 3.72 17.39 -20.06
CA ILE A 104 2.74 16.33 -19.93
C ILE A 104 3.24 15.22 -19.02
N GLU A 105 2.31 14.61 -18.29
CA GLU A 105 2.56 13.44 -17.46
C GLU A 105 1.67 12.32 -17.98
N PHE A 106 2.24 11.16 -18.28
CA PHE A 106 1.53 10.04 -18.87
C PHE A 106 2.01 8.70 -18.30
N ILE A 107 1.29 7.63 -18.59
CA ILE A 107 1.66 6.28 -18.16
C ILE A 107 2.18 5.51 -19.36
N SER A 108 3.48 5.17 -19.33
CA SER A 108 4.09 4.36 -20.38
C SER A 108 3.40 2.99 -20.49
N GLY A 109 3.09 2.58 -21.72
CA GLY A 109 2.36 1.36 -22.06
C GLY A 109 0.84 1.43 -21.93
N VAL A 110 0.26 2.58 -21.56
CA VAL A 110 -1.22 2.73 -21.41
C VAL A 110 -1.77 3.78 -22.36
N ASN A 111 -1.21 4.99 -22.32
CA ASN A 111 -1.69 6.16 -23.07
C ASN A 111 -0.52 7.03 -23.51
N ASP A 112 0.46 6.36 -24.11
CA ASP A 112 1.76 6.90 -24.49
C ASP A 112 1.90 7.12 -25.99
N THR A 113 0.81 7.12 -26.76
CA THR A 113 0.88 7.46 -28.20
C THR A 113 0.88 8.97 -28.40
N ALA A 114 1.51 9.46 -29.47
CA ALA A 114 1.54 10.88 -29.80
C ALA A 114 0.12 11.48 -29.93
N PHE A 115 -0.85 10.68 -30.39
CA PHE A 115 -2.25 11.06 -30.46
C PHE A 115 -2.91 11.22 -29.09
N GLU A 116 -2.72 10.27 -28.17
CA GLU A 116 -3.28 10.38 -26.81
C GLU A 116 -2.61 11.52 -26.03
N ILE A 117 -1.31 11.73 -26.23
CA ILE A 117 -0.59 12.90 -25.71
C ILE A 117 -1.24 14.20 -26.20
N LEU A 118 -1.49 14.34 -27.51
CA LEU A 118 -2.11 15.53 -28.07
C LEU A 118 -3.51 15.75 -27.48
N LYS A 119 -4.34 14.70 -27.42
CA LYS A 119 -5.70 14.74 -26.84
C LYS A 119 -5.75 15.09 -25.36
N SER A 120 -4.72 14.74 -24.60
CA SER A 120 -4.67 15.03 -23.16
C SER A 120 -4.59 16.54 -22.86
N VAL A 121 -4.12 17.34 -23.81
CA VAL A 121 -3.88 18.78 -23.66
C VAL A 121 -4.85 19.61 -24.49
N VAL A 122 -5.10 19.20 -25.74
CA VAL A 122 -5.83 20.02 -26.71
C VAL A 122 -7.32 19.66 -26.67
N GLY A 123 -8.15 20.63 -26.30
CA GLY A 123 -9.60 20.45 -26.20
C GLY A 123 -10.34 20.45 -27.54
N ASP A 124 -9.75 21.02 -28.60
CA ASP A 124 -10.32 21.05 -29.95
C ASP A 124 -9.35 20.44 -30.96
N ILE A 125 -9.52 19.14 -31.22
CA ILE A 125 -8.81 18.40 -32.26
C ILE A 125 -9.82 17.87 -33.25
N LYS A 126 -9.58 18.11 -34.54
CA LYS A 126 -10.29 17.42 -35.63
C LYS A 126 -9.33 16.46 -36.30
N TYR A 127 -9.78 15.23 -36.49
CA TYR A 127 -8.98 14.18 -37.09
C TYR A 127 -9.87 13.23 -37.87
N LYS A 128 -9.28 12.57 -38.85
CA LYS A 128 -9.92 11.53 -39.65
C LYS A 128 -9.20 10.22 -39.44
N TYR A 129 -9.95 9.20 -39.04
CA TYR A 129 -9.44 7.84 -38.93
C TYR A 129 -9.40 7.17 -40.31
N TYR A 130 -8.32 6.45 -40.60
CA TYR A 130 -8.10 5.72 -41.83
C TYR A 130 -7.91 4.23 -41.53
N GLU A 131 -8.95 3.45 -41.78
CA GLU A 131 -8.98 2.00 -41.51
C GLU A 131 -7.84 1.23 -42.21
N ALA A 132 -7.46 1.62 -43.42
CA ALA A 132 -6.38 0.98 -44.17
C ALA A 132 -5.00 1.09 -43.49
N TYR A 133 -4.83 2.07 -42.60
CA TYR A 133 -3.58 2.32 -41.87
C TYR A 133 -3.74 2.12 -40.36
N ASP A 134 -4.96 1.85 -39.89
CA ASP A 134 -5.31 1.79 -38.45
C ASP A 134 -4.84 3.04 -37.67
N ASP A 135 -4.89 4.21 -38.31
CA ASP A 135 -4.30 5.44 -37.76
C ASP A 135 -5.18 6.68 -38.03
N VAL A 136 -4.80 7.80 -37.42
CA VAL A 136 -5.48 9.09 -37.54
C VAL A 136 -4.63 10.11 -38.28
N PHE A 137 -5.29 10.82 -39.18
CA PHE A 137 -4.77 12.02 -39.80
C PHE A 137 -5.32 13.24 -39.08
N ILE A 138 -4.44 14.07 -38.52
CA ILE A 138 -4.86 15.29 -37.82
C ILE A 138 -5.21 16.36 -38.83
N GLU A 139 -6.46 16.81 -38.81
CA GLU A 139 -7.00 17.82 -39.72
C GLU A 139 -6.89 19.22 -39.13
N CYS A 140 -7.16 19.38 -37.84
CA CYS A 140 -7.08 20.66 -37.15
C CYS A 140 -6.64 20.50 -35.68
N ILE A 141 -5.92 21.50 -35.18
CA ILE A 141 -5.56 21.66 -33.75
C ILE A 141 -5.93 23.09 -33.35
N ASN A 142 -6.77 23.26 -32.32
CA ASN A 142 -7.27 24.56 -31.83
C ASN A 142 -7.77 25.47 -32.97
N GLY A 143 -8.60 24.93 -33.86
CA GLY A 143 -9.16 25.67 -35.00
C GLY A 143 -8.21 25.96 -36.17
N VAL A 144 -6.91 25.68 -36.08
CA VAL A 144 -5.97 25.81 -37.21
C VAL A 144 -5.95 24.50 -38.01
N CYS A 145 -6.46 24.57 -39.24
CA CYS A 145 -6.71 23.40 -40.08
C CYS A 145 -5.73 23.28 -41.25
N ASN A 146 -5.51 22.06 -41.71
CA ASN A 146 -4.77 21.78 -42.93
C ASN A 146 -5.41 22.50 -44.13
N HIS A 147 -4.59 23.08 -44.99
CA HIS A 147 -5.06 23.86 -46.14
C HIS A 147 -4.14 23.66 -47.35
N GLN A 148 -4.72 23.13 -48.43
CA GLN A 148 -4.03 22.99 -49.70
C GLN A 148 -3.87 24.35 -50.40
N VAL A 149 -2.64 24.68 -50.78
CA VAL A 149 -2.27 25.94 -51.44
C VAL A 149 -2.20 25.78 -52.96
N SER A 150 -1.71 24.63 -53.44
CA SER A 150 -1.64 24.28 -54.86
C SER A 150 -1.82 22.77 -55.04
N GLU A 151 -1.84 22.28 -56.29
CA GLU A 151 -1.93 20.85 -56.59
C GLU A 151 -0.90 20.01 -55.82
N ASN A 152 0.29 20.56 -55.63
CA ASN A 152 1.47 19.89 -55.07
C ASN A 152 1.99 20.55 -53.79
N SER A 153 1.17 21.36 -53.11
CA SER A 153 1.60 21.98 -51.86
C SER A 153 0.44 22.34 -50.94
N GLY A 154 0.65 22.24 -49.63
CA GLY A 154 -0.29 22.74 -48.63
C GLY A 154 0.33 22.86 -47.26
N TYR A 155 -0.36 23.54 -46.36
CA TYR A 155 0.00 23.58 -44.96
C TYR A 155 -0.63 22.38 -44.25
N TYR A 156 0.20 21.62 -43.55
CA TYR A 156 -0.20 20.41 -42.83
C TYR A 156 0.43 20.36 -41.45
N TRP A 157 -0.29 19.70 -40.54
CA TRP A 157 0.24 19.27 -39.24
C TRP A 157 1.20 18.10 -39.41
N MET A 158 2.48 18.35 -39.12
CA MET A 158 3.54 17.36 -39.20
C MET A 158 4.00 16.99 -37.79
N LEU A 159 4.08 15.68 -37.52
CA LEU A 159 4.49 15.13 -36.22
C LEU A 159 6.01 14.89 -36.21
N TYR A 160 6.70 15.46 -35.22
CA TYR A 160 8.10 15.19 -34.94
C TYR A 160 8.27 14.68 -33.51
N ILE A 161 9.18 13.74 -33.31
CA ILE A 161 9.63 13.29 -32.00
C ILE A 161 11.11 13.66 -31.89
N ASN A 162 11.49 14.40 -30.84
CA ASN A 162 12.86 14.83 -30.61
C ASN A 162 13.48 15.53 -31.83
N PHE A 163 12.69 16.39 -32.49
CA PHE A 163 13.05 17.13 -33.70
C PHE A 163 13.23 16.29 -34.98
N GLU A 164 12.95 14.99 -34.94
CA GLU A 164 12.95 14.11 -36.11
C GLU A 164 11.51 13.82 -36.57
N LEU A 165 11.27 13.84 -37.88
CA LEU A 165 9.94 13.57 -38.42
C LEU A 165 9.53 12.14 -38.07
N SER A 166 8.34 11.95 -37.50
CA SER A 166 7.87 10.61 -37.16
C SER A 166 7.70 9.76 -38.41
N PRO A 167 8.25 8.53 -38.46
CA PRO A 167 8.03 7.61 -39.57
C PRO A 167 6.67 6.90 -39.51
N TYR A 168 5.92 7.07 -38.40
CA TYR A 168 4.62 6.45 -38.17
C TYR A 168 3.54 7.52 -37.95
N GLY A 169 2.28 7.12 -38.10
CA GLY A 169 1.16 8.00 -37.74
C GLY A 169 1.02 8.16 -36.22
N ALA A 170 0.09 9.02 -35.82
CA ALA A 170 0.02 9.51 -34.45
C ALA A 170 -0.42 8.45 -33.43
N MET A 171 -1.23 7.48 -33.84
CA MET A 171 -1.65 6.37 -32.98
C MET A 171 -0.56 5.33 -32.78
N HIS A 172 0.41 5.23 -33.69
CA HIS A 172 1.49 4.24 -33.61
C HIS A 172 2.83 4.81 -33.13
N THR A 173 2.94 6.14 -33.03
CA THR A 173 4.13 6.80 -32.51
C THR A 173 4.11 6.75 -30.98
N ILE A 174 4.91 5.87 -30.38
CA ILE A 174 5.04 5.72 -28.92
C ILE A 174 6.01 6.76 -28.35
N ILE A 175 5.59 7.42 -27.28
CA ILE A 175 6.29 8.46 -26.54
C ILE A 175 6.94 7.84 -25.30
N HIS A 176 8.21 8.16 -25.10
CA HIS A 176 8.99 7.71 -23.96
C HIS A 176 9.24 8.85 -22.97
N ASP A 177 9.64 8.50 -21.75
CA ASP A 177 10.01 9.48 -20.73
C ASP A 177 11.15 10.38 -21.24
N GLY A 178 10.95 11.69 -21.12
CA GLY A 178 11.87 12.74 -21.59
C GLY A 178 11.65 13.19 -23.03
N ASP A 179 10.80 12.54 -23.82
CA ASP A 179 10.60 12.89 -25.23
C ASP A 179 9.99 14.28 -25.42
N ILE A 180 10.31 14.88 -26.57
CA ILE A 180 9.72 16.12 -27.05
C ILE A 180 8.84 15.79 -28.27
N VAL A 181 7.53 15.86 -28.08
CA VAL A 181 6.51 15.67 -29.12
C VAL A 181 6.20 17.02 -29.74
N ILE A 182 6.39 17.17 -31.04
CA ILE A 182 6.18 18.44 -31.75
C ILE A 182 5.14 18.25 -32.85
N TRP A 183 4.06 19.00 -32.76
CA TRP A 183 3.11 19.19 -33.85
C TRP A 183 3.42 20.51 -34.53
N ASN A 184 3.96 20.45 -35.76
CA ASN A 184 4.41 21.62 -36.50
C ASN A 184 3.50 21.86 -37.72
N TYR A 185 2.87 23.02 -37.76
CA TYR A 185 2.07 23.48 -38.90
C TYR A 185 2.99 24.12 -39.94
N THR A 186 3.30 23.37 -41.00
CA THR A 186 4.30 23.79 -41.98
C THR A 186 3.82 23.56 -43.41
N LEU A 187 4.39 24.32 -44.34
CA LEU A 187 4.20 24.11 -45.77
C LEU A 187 4.95 22.83 -46.18
N VAL A 188 4.21 21.90 -46.79
CA VAL A 188 4.74 20.67 -47.38
C VAL A 188 4.51 20.75 -48.89
N SER A 189 5.49 20.30 -49.66
CA SER A 189 5.41 20.17 -51.11
C SER A 189 5.81 18.76 -51.53
N TRP A 190 5.15 18.20 -52.53
CA TRP A 190 5.36 16.83 -53.02
C TRP A 190 5.32 16.74 -54.54
#